data_AF-A0A9E0AUF8-F1
#
_entry.id   AF-A0A9E0AUF8-F1
#
_cell.length_a   1.000
_cell.length_b   1.000
_cell.length_c   1.000
_cell.angle_alpha   90.00
_cell.angle_beta   90.00
_cell.angle_gamma   90.00
#
_symmetry.space_group_name_H-M   'P 1'
#
loop_
_entity.id
_entity.type
_entity.pdbx_description
1 polymer ?
#
loop_
_entity_poly.entity_id
_entity_poly.type
_entity_poly.pdbx_seq_one_letter_code
_entity_poly.pdbx_strand_id
1 'polypeptide(L)'
;MQEQENKKEQDLNSTLVNTGWKRWLNYQSIVKQVPFFLFLAVLAVVYIYNGHLADKTIRKINQTAKEVKELKYEYISVKSKVMYQSKQSELIKAVEPLGLKELVESPVVLKDVAVTE
;
A
#
# COMPACT_ATOMS: atom_id res chain seq x y z
N MET A 1 -11.11 32.81 56.87
CA MET A 1 -11.57 33.89 55.96
C MET A 1 -11.19 33.62 54.50
N GLN A 2 -10.02 33.03 54.20
CA GLN A 2 -9.55 32.72 52.83
C GLN A 2 -10.36 31.63 52.09
N GLU A 3 -10.95 30.68 52.80
CA GLU A 3 -11.69 29.55 52.18
C GLU A 3 -13.04 29.96 51.58
N GLN A 4 -13.63 31.07 52.04
CA GLN A 4 -14.86 31.62 51.46
C GLN A 4 -14.59 32.46 50.19
N GLU A 5 -13.38 33.00 50.06
CA GLU A 5 -12.96 33.80 48.90
C GLU A 5 -12.74 32.90 47.68
N ASN A 6 -12.09 31.76 47.88
CA ASN A 6 -11.80 30.77 46.83
C ASN A 6 -13.08 30.10 46.29
N LYS A 7 -14.07 29.81 47.16
CA LYS A 7 -15.39 29.30 46.71
C LYS A 7 -16.16 30.32 45.89
N LYS A 8 -16.16 31.60 46.30
CA LYS A 8 -16.78 32.68 45.52
C LYS A 8 -16.14 32.87 44.15
N GLU A 9 -14.82 32.77 44.04
CA GLU A 9 -14.13 32.83 42.74
C GLU A 9 -14.45 31.63 41.85
N GLN A 10 -14.54 30.41 42.40
CA GLN A 10 -14.94 29.22 41.65
C GLN A 10 -16.39 29.28 41.14
N ASP A 11 -17.32 29.74 41.99
CA ASP A 11 -18.74 29.87 41.66
C ASP A 11 -18.97 30.98 40.62
N LEU A 12 -18.20 32.07 40.68
CA LEU A 12 -18.23 33.14 39.69
C LEU A 12 -17.65 32.67 38.34
N ASN A 13 -16.53 31.95 38.34
CA ASN A 13 -15.92 31.43 37.12
C ASN A 13 -16.82 30.38 36.43
N SER A 14 -17.48 29.51 37.19
CA SER A 14 -18.40 28.52 36.61
C SER A 14 -19.67 29.14 36.04
N THR A 15 -20.23 30.18 36.69
CA THR A 15 -21.39 30.94 36.17
C THR A 15 -21.03 31.81 34.97
N LEU A 16 -19.85 32.43 34.94
CA LEU A 16 -19.34 33.18 33.79
C LEU A 16 -19.08 32.28 32.58
N VAL A 17 -18.45 31.12 32.77
CA VAL A 17 -18.21 30.14 31.70
C VAL A 17 -19.53 29.59 31.15
N ASN A 18 -20.47 29.19 32.02
CA ASN A 18 -21.75 28.63 31.57
C ASN A 18 -22.61 29.68 30.82
N THR A 19 -22.50 30.96 31.17
CA THR A 19 -23.19 32.05 30.48
C THR A 19 -22.53 32.41 29.15
N GLY A 20 -21.19 32.37 29.08
CA GLY A 20 -20.43 32.66 27.86
C GLY A 20 -20.69 31.67 26.73
N TRP A 21 -20.69 30.37 27.04
CA TRP A 21 -20.95 29.30 26.06
C TRP A 21 -22.41 29.29 25.58
N LYS A 22 -23.37 29.53 26.48
CA LYS A 22 -24.79 29.68 26.12
C LYS A 22 -25.05 30.90 25.23
N ARG A 23 -24.31 31.99 25.44
CA ARG A 23 -24.46 33.22 24.62
C ARG A 23 -23.83 33.08 23.23
N TRP A 24 -22.78 32.27 23.09
CA TRP A 24 -22.21 31.91 21.78
C TRP A 24 -23.11 30.93 21.01
N LEU A 25 -23.78 30.01 21.71
CA LEU A 25 -24.81 29.12 21.16
C LEU A 25 -26.21 29.77 21.10
N ASN A 26 -26.27 31.08 20.89
CA ASN A 26 -27.55 31.77 20.75
C ASN A 26 -28.26 31.31 19.46
N TYR A 27 -29.52 30.90 19.60
CA TYR A 27 -30.38 30.45 18.49
C TYR A 27 -30.39 31.42 17.31
N GLN A 28 -30.39 32.72 17.58
CA GLN A 28 -30.37 33.76 16.53
C GLN A 28 -29.10 33.74 15.67
N SER A 29 -27.95 33.36 16.24
CA SER A 29 -26.70 33.16 15.48
C SER A 29 -26.71 31.84 14.72
N ILE A 30 -27.23 30.77 15.33
CA ILE A 30 -27.30 29.44 14.68
C ILE A 30 -28.21 29.49 13.44
N VAL A 31 -29.36 30.16 13.54
CA VAL A 31 -30.32 30.29 12.43
C VAL A 31 -29.74 31.08 11.25
N LYS A 32 -28.92 32.11 11.51
CA LYS A 32 -28.22 32.87 10.46
C LYS A 32 -27.15 32.06 9.73
N GLN A 33 -26.57 31.07 10.40
CA GLN A 33 -25.52 30.20 9.86
C GLN A 33 -26.04 28.86 9.30
N VAL A 34 -27.35 28.63 9.28
CA VAL A 34 -27.99 27.45 8.69
C VAL A 34 -27.44 27.07 7.30
N PRO A 35 -27.26 27.97 6.32
CA PRO A 35 -26.71 27.58 5.02
C PRO A 35 -25.29 27.01 5.11
N PHE A 36 -24.48 27.47 6.07
CA PHE A 36 -23.13 26.94 6.30
C PHE A 36 -23.18 25.54 6.94
N PHE A 37 -24.09 25.29 7.89
CA PHE A 37 -24.29 23.94 8.42
C PHE A 37 -24.79 22.96 7.36
N LEU A 38 -25.66 23.41 6.44
CA LEU A 38 -26.13 22.61 5.32
C LEU A 38 -24.97 22.25 4.38
N PHE A 39 -24.09 23.21 4.09
CA PHE A 39 -22.85 22.95 3.35
C PHE A 39 -21.98 21.89 4.03
N LEU A 40 -21.76 21.99 5.35
CA LEU A 40 -21.01 20.98 6.10
C LEU A 40 -21.70 19.61 6.10
N ALA A 41 -23.02 19.55 6.18
CA ALA A 41 -23.77 18.30 6.11
C ALA A 41 -23.59 17.62 4.74
N VAL A 42 -23.63 18.39 3.64
CA VAL A 42 -23.34 17.87 2.30
C VAL A 42 -21.89 17.35 2.22
N LEU A 43 -20.93 18.11 2.77
CA LEU A 43 -19.53 17.69 2.83
C LEU A 43 -19.35 16.39 3.62
N ALA A 44 -20.07 16.23 4.73
CA ALA A 44 -20.05 15.01 5.53
C ALA A 44 -20.61 13.82 4.75
N VAL A 45 -21.69 14.00 3.99
CA VAL A 45 -22.24 12.95 3.11
C VAL A 45 -21.23 12.56 2.03
N VAL A 46 -20.61 13.54 1.37
CA VAL A 46 -19.57 13.29 0.35
C VAL A 46 -18.37 12.57 0.96
N TYR A 47 -17.96 12.94 2.18
CA TYR A 47 -16.87 12.29 2.89
C TYR A 47 -17.17 10.82 3.20
N ILE A 48 -18.35 10.53 3.76
CA ILE A 48 -18.78 9.15 4.04
C ILE A 48 -18.86 8.33 2.74
N TYR A 49 -19.40 8.92 1.68
CA TYR A 49 -19.50 8.29 0.37
C TYR A 49 -18.12 7.92 -0.20
N ASN A 50 -17.17 8.86 -0.14
CA ASN A 50 -15.79 8.63 -0.57
C ASN A 50 -15.08 7.55 0.26
N GLY A 51 -15.30 7.51 1.58
CA GLY A 51 -14.79 6.45 2.43
C GLY A 51 -15.26 5.06 1.99
N HIS A 52 -16.56 4.92 1.69
CA HIS A 52 -17.11 3.64 1.23
C HIS A 52 -16.58 3.21 -0.15
N LEU A 53 -16.31 4.16 -1.05
CA LEU A 53 -15.66 3.90 -2.34
C LEU A 53 -14.20 3.46 -2.16
N ALA A 54 -13.47 4.06 -1.23
CA ALA A 54 -12.10 3.70 -0.92
C ALA A 54 -12.01 2.25 -0.42
N ASP A 55 -12.89 1.83 0.49
CA ASP A 55 -12.92 0.47 1.02
C ASP A 55 -13.13 -0.59 -0.08
N LYS A 56 -14.05 -0.32 -1.01
CA LYS A 56 -14.29 -1.21 -2.16
C LYS A 56 -13.09 -1.28 -3.09
N THR A 57 -12.43 -0.14 -3.31
CA THR A 57 -11.26 -0.04 -4.18
C THR A 57 -10.06 -0.77 -3.58
N ILE A 58 -9.81 -0.59 -2.28
CA ILE A 58 -8.74 -1.29 -1.54
C ILE A 58 -8.95 -2.81 -1.60
N ARG A 59 -10.18 -3.29 -1.43
CA ARG A 59 -10.48 -4.73 -1.58
C ARG A 59 -10.15 -5.26 -2.98
N LYS A 60 -10.52 -4.53 -4.04
CA LYS A 60 -10.20 -4.91 -5.42
C LYS A 60 -8.68 -4.92 -5.66
N ILE A 61 -7.97 -3.89 -5.20
CA ILE A 61 -6.50 -3.81 -5.31
C ILE A 61 -5.87 -5.04 -4.66
N ASN A 62 -6.31 -5.41 -3.46
CA ASN A 62 -5.76 -6.58 -2.77
C ASN A 62 -6.03 -7.90 -3.51
N GLN A 63 -7.21 -8.05 -4.13
CA GLN A 63 -7.52 -9.22 -4.96
C GLN A 63 -6.61 -9.29 -6.18
N THR A 64 -6.54 -8.21 -6.97
CA THR A 64 -5.69 -8.17 -8.17
C THR A 64 -4.20 -8.34 -7.81
N ALA A 65 -3.74 -7.75 -6.70
CA ALA A 65 -2.36 -7.95 -6.24
C ALA A 65 -2.07 -9.41 -5.87
N LYS A 66 -3.06 -10.11 -5.29
CA LYS A 66 -2.94 -11.55 -4.99
C LYS A 66 -2.84 -12.36 -6.28
N GLU A 67 -3.70 -12.10 -7.26
CA GLU A 67 -3.67 -12.78 -8.57
C GLU A 67 -2.32 -12.60 -9.28
N VAL A 68 -1.80 -11.38 -9.33
CA VAL A 68 -0.47 -11.10 -9.91
C VAL A 68 0.63 -11.86 -9.17
N LYS A 69 0.54 -11.93 -7.84
CA LYS A 69 1.51 -12.67 -7.02
C LYS A 69 1.46 -14.17 -7.31
N GLU A 70 0.27 -14.73 -7.43
CA GLU A 70 0.03 -16.14 -7.73
C GLU A 70 0.57 -16.51 -9.11
N LEU A 71 0.28 -15.70 -10.12
CA LEU A 71 0.81 -15.86 -11.49
C LEU A 71 2.34 -15.77 -11.52
N LYS A 72 2.92 -14.86 -10.74
CA LYS A 72 4.38 -14.72 -10.60
C LYS A 72 4.99 -15.95 -9.94
N TYR A 73 4.35 -16.54 -8.93
CA TYR A 73 4.83 -17.77 -8.31
C TYR A 73 4.81 -18.93 -9.29
N GLU A 74 3.75 -19.08 -10.07
CA GLU A 74 3.66 -20.11 -11.09
C GLU A 74 4.80 -19.98 -12.10
N TYR A 75 5.02 -18.77 -12.64
CA TYR A 75 6.14 -18.49 -13.53
C TYR A 75 7.50 -18.85 -12.92
N ILE A 76 7.76 -18.42 -11.68
CA ILE A 76 9.02 -18.73 -10.98
C ILE A 76 9.19 -20.23 -10.81
N SER A 77 8.11 -20.96 -10.48
CA SER A 77 8.17 -22.41 -10.30
C SER A 77 8.51 -23.15 -11.61
N VAL A 78 7.87 -22.77 -12.71
CA VAL A 78 8.09 -23.38 -14.03
C VAL A 78 9.48 -23.03 -14.53
N LYS A 79 9.88 -21.76 -14.43
CA LYS A 79 11.22 -21.31 -14.77
C LYS A 79 12.28 -22.03 -13.95
N SER A 80 12.07 -22.21 -12.65
CA SER A 80 12.99 -22.93 -11.77
C SER A 80 13.17 -24.38 -12.20
N LYS A 81 12.09 -25.06 -12.63
CA LYS A 81 12.16 -26.42 -13.18
C LYS A 81 13.02 -26.49 -14.45
N VAL A 82 12.82 -25.55 -15.38
CA VAL A 82 13.64 -25.46 -16.61
C VAL A 82 15.10 -25.15 -16.26
N MET A 83 15.33 -24.25 -15.30
CA MET A 83 16.68 -23.85 -14.88
C MET A 83 17.42 -25.00 -14.17
N TYR A 84 16.71 -25.82 -13.40
CA TYR A 84 17.25 -27.04 -12.81
C TYR A 84 17.65 -28.06 -13.88
N GLN A 85 16.79 -28.29 -14.86
CA GLN A 85 17.09 -29.18 -16.00
C GLN A 85 18.21 -28.64 -16.89
N SER A 86 18.34 -27.31 -17.00
CA SER A 86 19.39 -26.63 -17.78
C SER A 86 20.69 -26.45 -16.99
N LYS A 87 20.74 -26.88 -15.72
CA LYS A 87 21.93 -26.79 -14.89
C LYS A 87 22.97 -27.77 -15.43
N GLN A 88 24.20 -27.32 -15.68
CA GLN A 88 25.28 -28.15 -16.25
C GLN A 88 25.42 -29.52 -15.57
N SER A 89 25.39 -29.57 -14.23
CA SER A 89 25.52 -30.83 -13.48
C SER A 89 24.40 -31.85 -13.73
N GLU A 90 23.18 -31.39 -14.02
CA GLU A 90 22.03 -32.25 -14.31
C GLU A 90 21.90 -32.51 -15.82
N LEU A 91 22.24 -31.52 -16.66
CA LEU A 91 22.38 -31.70 -18.11
C LEU A 91 23.37 -32.81 -18.43
N ILE A 92 24.57 -32.79 -17.82
CA ILE A 92 25.61 -33.79 -18.05
C ILE A 92 25.08 -35.20 -17.78
N LYS A 93 24.36 -35.40 -16.66
CA LYS A 93 23.73 -36.70 -16.34
C LYS A 93 22.64 -37.09 -17.35
N ALA A 94 21.87 -36.12 -17.84
CA ALA A 94 20.80 -36.37 -18.81
C ALA A 94 21.34 -36.67 -20.23
N VAL A 95 22.50 -36.12 -20.61
CA VAL A 95 23.14 -36.37 -21.92
C VAL A 95 24.20 -37.47 -21.91
N GLU A 96 24.59 -37.98 -20.73
CA GLU A 96 25.47 -39.15 -20.55
C GLU A 96 25.00 -40.40 -21.32
N PRO A 97 23.70 -40.80 -21.29
CA PRO A 97 23.21 -41.92 -22.11
C PRO A 97 23.21 -41.63 -23.62
N LEU A 98 23.33 -40.36 -24.03
CA LEU A 98 23.49 -39.96 -25.43
C LEU A 98 24.97 -39.96 -25.87
N GLY A 99 25.90 -40.31 -24.98
CA GLY A 99 27.34 -40.39 -25.26
C GLY A 99 28.04 -39.04 -25.38
N LEU A 100 27.37 -37.95 -25.00
CA LEU A 100 27.89 -36.59 -25.09
C LEU A 100 28.73 -36.27 -23.84
N LYS A 101 29.96 -35.78 -24.05
CA LYS A 101 30.90 -35.36 -22.99
C LYS A 101 31.05 -33.85 -22.97
N GLU A 102 31.28 -33.30 -21.78
CA GLU A 102 31.57 -31.88 -21.62
C GLU A 102 32.87 -31.50 -22.37
N LEU A 103 32.83 -30.35 -23.06
CA LEU A 103 34.01 -29.77 -23.69
C LEU A 103 34.88 -29.16 -22.58
N VAL A 104 35.92 -29.89 -22.18
CA VAL A 104 36.89 -29.46 -21.15
C VAL A 104 37.87 -28.41 -21.70
N GLU A 105 37.97 -28.31 -23.02
CA GLU A 105 38.93 -27.47 -23.73
C GLU A 105 38.22 -26.27 -24.39
N SER A 106 38.81 -25.08 -24.25
CA SER A 106 38.25 -23.87 -24.88
C SER A 106 38.29 -23.99 -26.42
N PRO A 107 37.23 -23.56 -27.14
CA PRO A 107 37.18 -23.66 -28.60
C PRO A 107 38.36 -22.93 -29.25
N VAL A 108 39.12 -23.64 -30.09
CA VAL A 108 40.23 -23.05 -30.83
C VAL A 108 39.65 -22.34 -32.05
N VAL A 109 39.82 -21.02 -32.11
CA VAL A 109 39.49 -20.25 -33.31
C VAL A 109 40.51 -20.62 -34.39
N LEU A 110 40.07 -21.35 -35.42
CA LEU A 110 40.89 -21.62 -36.59
C LEU A 110 41.12 -20.27 -37.30
N LYS A 111 42.34 -19.74 -37.19
CA LYS A 111 42.79 -18.71 -38.12
C LYS A 111 43.11 -19.44 -39.41
N ASP A 112 42.36 -19.15 -40.47
CA ASP A 112 42.69 -19.60 -41.81
C ASP A 112 44.16 -19.30 -42.05
N VAL A 113 44.93 -20.36 -42.28
CA VAL A 113 46.35 -20.26 -42.57
C VAL A 113 46.42 -19.58 -43.91
N ALA A 114 46.71 -18.27 -43.90
CA ALA A 114 47.06 -17.56 -45.12
C ALA A 114 48.23 -18.31 -45.73
N VAL A 115 47.93 -18.96 -46.86
CA VAL A 115 48.86 -19.66 -47.73
C VAL A 115 49.98 -18.68 -48.05
N THR A 116 51.16 -18.91 -47.51
CA THR A 116 52.38 -18.22 -47.92
C THR A 116 52.89 -18.91 -49.18
N GLU A 117 52.69 -18.27 -50.33
CA GLU A 117 53.55 -18.46 -51.52
C GLU A 117 54.76 -17.51 -51.45
#